data_AF-A0A4Y2X3A9-F1
#
_entry.id   AF-A0A4Y2X3A9-F1
#
_cell.length_a   1.000
_cell.length_b   1.000
_cell.length_c   1.000
_cell.angle_alpha   90.00
_cell.angle_beta   90.00
_cell.angle_gamma   90.00
#
_symmetry.space_group_name_H-M   'P 1'
#
loop_
_entity.id
_entity.type
_entity.pdbx_description
1 polymer ?
#
loop_
_entity_poly.entity_id
_entity_poly.type
_entity_poly.pdbx_seq_one_letter_code
_entity_poly.pdbx_strand_id
1 'polypeptide(L)'
;DKLEKIADVIVKIGPFLKLYSWYIHDFESNVALLEESKKKYPPFAQVVKEFEASSRCKRLALNHFMLKPIQRIPQYRLLLQEYLHHLSEDSPDYQDTVTALQIVSEVAGHANDSMKQGDNAQKLISIQNSIMGHKEIIKPGRVRTL
;
A
#
# COMPACT_ATOMS: atom_id res chain seq x y z
N ASP A 1 6.10 -28.50 -30.72
CA ASP A 1 6.27 -27.19 -30.08
C ASP A 1 5.14 -26.91 -29.08
N LYS A 2 5.46 -26.82 -27.79
CA LYS A 2 4.53 -26.26 -26.80
C LYS A 2 4.68 -24.75 -26.88
N LEU A 3 3.65 -24.06 -27.35
CA LEU A 3 3.57 -22.60 -27.25
C LEU A 3 3.77 -22.21 -25.78
N GLU A 4 4.85 -21.49 -25.49
CA GLU A 4 5.19 -21.07 -24.14
C GLU A 4 4.19 -20.01 -23.69
N LYS A 5 3.36 -20.37 -22.71
CA LYS A 5 2.43 -19.47 -22.04
C LYS A 5 3.05 -18.96 -20.76
N ILE A 6 2.90 -17.67 -20.49
CA ILE A 6 3.38 -17.06 -19.25
C ILE A 6 2.26 -16.30 -18.52
N ALA A 7 1.23 -15.87 -19.24
CA ALA A 7 0.13 -15.13 -18.64
C ALA A 7 -0.76 -16.01 -17.74
N ASP A 8 -0.86 -17.31 -18.02
CA ASP A 8 -1.63 -18.26 -17.22
C ASP A 8 -1.14 -18.32 -15.74
N VAL A 9 0.15 -18.08 -15.51
CA VAL A 9 0.74 -17.99 -14.18
C VAL A 9 0.15 -16.80 -13.41
N ILE A 10 0.04 -15.64 -14.06
CA ILE A 10 -0.53 -14.45 -13.43
C ILE A 10 -2.03 -14.63 -13.17
N VAL A 11 -2.76 -15.28 -14.08
CA VAL A 11 -4.18 -15.62 -13.88
C VAL A 11 -4.37 -16.51 -12.66
N LYS A 12 -3.54 -17.54 -12.48
CA LYS A 12 -3.56 -18.42 -11.29
C LYS A 12 -3.20 -17.69 -10.00
N ILE A 13 -2.25 -16.74 -10.07
CA ILE A 13 -1.81 -15.94 -8.91
C ILE A 13 -2.79 -14.79 -8.62
N GLY A 14 -3.68 -14.45 -9.55
CA GLY A 14 -4.63 -13.35 -9.45
C GLY A 14 -5.38 -13.22 -8.12
N PRO A 15 -5.95 -14.30 -7.56
CA PRO A 15 -6.58 -14.26 -6.24
C PRO A 15 -5.62 -13.84 -5.11
N PHE A 16 -4.36 -14.25 -5.18
CA PHE A 16 -3.33 -13.87 -4.21
C PHE A 16 -2.86 -12.42 -4.38
N LEU A 17 -2.96 -11.86 -5.59
CA LEU A 17 -2.67 -10.43 -5.80
C LEU A 17 -3.64 -9.53 -5.01
N LYS A 18 -4.86 -9.98 -4.71
CA LYS A 18 -5.78 -9.24 -3.83
C LYS A 18 -5.25 -9.06 -2.40
N LEU A 19 -4.35 -9.93 -1.93
CA LEU A 19 -3.66 -9.74 -0.64
C LEU A 19 -2.77 -8.49 -0.63
N TYR A 20 -2.28 -8.06 -1.79
CA TYR A 20 -1.51 -6.82 -1.90
C TYR A 20 -2.39 -5.59 -1.64
N SER A 21 -3.68 -5.63 -1.97
CA SER A 21 -4.60 -4.54 -1.63
C SER A 21 -4.71 -4.35 -0.11
N TRP A 22 -4.76 -5.44 0.66
CA TRP A 22 -4.72 -5.40 2.13
C TRP A 22 -3.39 -4.85 2.65
N TYR A 23 -2.26 -5.32 2.09
CA TYR A 23 -0.95 -4.80 2.46
C TYR A 23 -0.81 -3.29 2.20
N ILE A 24 -1.31 -2.82 1.06
CA ILE A 24 -1.27 -1.39 0.68
C ILE A 24 -2.17 -0.56 1.59
N HIS A 25 -3.36 -1.07 1.93
CA HIS A 25 -4.28 -0.42 2.87
C HIS A 25 -3.61 -0.19 4.24
N ASP A 26 -2.97 -1.22 4.81
CA ASP A 26 -2.37 -1.13 6.15
C ASP A 26 -0.94 -0.57 6.13
N PHE A 27 -0.37 -0.25 4.96
CA PHE A 27 1.03 0.14 4.82
C PHE A 27 1.37 1.37 5.66
N GLU A 28 0.59 2.44 5.57
CA GLU A 28 0.87 3.67 6.32
C GLU A 28 0.77 3.45 7.84
N SER A 29 -0.23 2.69 8.28
CA SER A 29 -0.40 2.32 9.69
C SER A 29 0.79 1.48 10.19
N ASN A 30 1.23 0.50 9.40
CA ASN A 30 2.37 -0.36 9.73
C ASN A 30 3.69 0.42 9.77
N VAL A 31 3.90 1.36 8.86
CA VAL A 31 5.08 2.24 8.85
C VAL A 31 5.05 3.17 10.07
N ALA A 32 3.90 3.78 10.38
CA ALA A 32 3.75 4.63 11.57
C ALA A 32 4.00 3.84 12.87
N LEU A 33 3.45 2.63 12.99
CA LEU A 33 3.66 1.73 14.12
C LEU A 33 5.12 1.33 14.27
N LEU A 34 5.83 1.08 13.16
CA LEU A 34 7.26 0.77 13.18
C LEU A 34 8.06 1.96 13.71
N GLU A 35 7.78 3.18 13.25
CA GLU A 35 8.44 4.38 13.73
C GLU A 35 8.12 4.69 15.20
N GLU A 36 6.87 4.49 15.63
CA GLU A 36 6.48 4.61 17.03
C GLU A 36 7.18 3.57 17.91
N SER A 37 7.28 2.31 17.45
CA SER A 37 7.96 1.23 18.17
C SER A 37 9.45 1.50 18.34
N LYS A 38 10.11 2.07 17.32
CA LYS A 38 11.50 2.55 17.43
C LYS A 38 11.64 3.63 18.50
N LYS A 39 10.70 4.58 18.58
CA LYS A 39 10.73 5.65 19.60
C LYS A 39 10.47 5.14 21.01
N LYS A 40 9.50 4.22 21.15
CA LYS A 40 9.04 3.69 22.44
C LYS A 40 10.02 2.69 23.04
N TYR A 41 10.74 1.94 22.21
CA TYR A 41 11.66 0.88 22.66
C TYR A 41 13.07 1.10 22.11
N PRO A 42 13.98 1.75 22.86
CA PRO A 42 15.36 1.98 22.45
C PRO A 42 16.14 0.70 22.06
N PRO A 43 15.98 -0.45 22.76
CA PRO A 43 16.63 -1.70 22.35
C PRO A 43 16.16 -2.19 20.97
N PHE A 44 14.87 -2.03 20.66
CA PHE A 44 14.32 -2.39 19.35
C PHE A 44 14.88 -1.48 18.25
N ALA A 45 14.98 -0.17 18.50
CA ALA A 45 15.59 0.76 17.55
C ALA A 45 17.04 0.42 17.24
N GLN A 46 17.81 -0.04 18.23
CA GLN A 46 19.19 -0.47 18.04
C GLN A 46 19.28 -1.70 17.13
N VAL A 47 18.45 -2.73 17.37
CA VAL A 47 18.39 -3.93 16.51
C VAL A 47 18.01 -3.55 15.07
N VAL A 48 17.03 -2.66 14.88
CA VAL A 48 16.64 -2.21 13.53
C VAL A 48 17.79 -1.47 12.85
N LYS A 49 18.51 -0.61 13.58
CA LYS A 49 19.66 0.13 13.04
C LYS A 49 20.83 -0.79 12.65
N GLU A 50 21.11 -1.80 13.47
CA GLU A 50 22.12 -2.83 13.17
C GLU A 50 21.72 -3.66 11.95
N PHE A 51 20.43 -3.99 11.82
CA PHE A 51 19.89 -4.67 10.65
C PHE A 51 20.01 -3.82 9.38
N GLU A 52 19.64 -2.54 9.43
CA GLU A 52 19.76 -1.59 8.31
C GLU A 52 21.23 -1.33 7.90
N ALA A 53 22.16 -1.42 8.86
CA ALA A 53 23.60 -1.31 8.62
C ALA A 53 24.22 -2.56 7.96
N SER A 54 23.50 -3.68 7.94
CA SER A 54 23.94 -4.91 7.29
C SER A 54 24.10 -4.73 5.77
N SER A 55 25.07 -5.43 5.19
CA SER A 55 25.26 -5.51 3.73
C SER A 55 24.03 -6.04 2.99
N ARG A 56 23.17 -6.81 3.67
CA ARG A 56 21.90 -7.33 3.15
C ARG A 56 20.89 -6.23 2.83
N CYS A 57 20.88 -5.16 3.62
CA CYS A 57 19.96 -4.04 3.45
C CYS A 57 20.51 -2.96 2.50
N LYS A 58 21.75 -3.09 2.01
CA LYS A 58 22.39 -2.12 1.11
C LYS A 58 22.26 -0.66 1.61
N ARG A 59 22.23 -0.45 2.93
CA ARG A 59 21.99 0.86 3.59
C ARG A 59 20.63 1.52 3.30
N LEU A 60 19.63 0.75 2.86
CA LEU A 60 18.26 1.23 2.73
C LEU A 60 17.51 1.00 4.05
N ALA A 61 16.74 2.01 4.47
CA ALA A 61 15.87 1.89 5.63
C ALA A 61 14.82 0.79 5.41
N LEU A 62 14.37 0.15 6.48
CA LEU A 62 13.37 -0.93 6.43
C LEU A 62 12.09 -0.48 5.71
N ASN A 63 11.70 0.78 5.90
CA ASN A 63 10.54 1.41 5.27
C ASN A 63 10.64 1.40 3.73
N HIS A 64 11.85 1.49 3.16
CA HIS A 64 12.06 1.40 1.71
C HIS A 64 11.84 -0.03 1.18
N PHE A 65 12.14 -1.05 1.99
CA PHE A 65 11.87 -2.44 1.62
C PHE A 65 10.37 -2.74 1.69
N MET A 66 9.67 -2.18 2.68
CA MET A 66 8.21 -2.28 2.79
C MET A 66 7.48 -1.61 1.61
N LEU A 67 8.10 -0.64 0.92
CA LEU A 67 7.53 -0.03 -0.28
C LEU A 67 7.64 -0.92 -1.54
N LYS A 68 8.56 -1.89 -1.58
CA LYS A 68 8.80 -2.73 -2.76
C LYS A 68 7.58 -3.54 -3.21
N PRO A 69 6.80 -4.19 -2.31
CA PRO A 69 5.56 -4.87 -2.67
C PRO A 69 4.54 -3.95 -3.34
N ILE A 70 4.46 -2.68 -2.91
CA ILE A 70 3.54 -1.67 -3.47
C ILE A 70 3.95 -1.30 -4.90
N GLN A 71 5.26 -1.11 -5.12
CA GLN A 71 5.82 -0.78 -6.44
C GLN A 71 5.73 -1.94 -7.44
N ARG A 72 5.59 -3.18 -6.97
CA ARG A 72 5.58 -4.37 -7.81
C ARG A 72 4.30 -4.51 -8.64
N ILE A 73 3.16 -4.11 -8.10
CA ILE A 73 1.85 -4.20 -8.78
C ILE A 73 1.80 -3.33 -10.05
N PRO A 74 2.18 -2.04 -10.01
CA PRO A 74 2.27 -1.21 -11.23
C PRO A 74 3.26 -1.77 -12.26
N GLN A 75 4.37 -2.36 -11.82
CA GLN A 75 5.36 -2.97 -12.72
C GLN A 75 4.77 -4.15 -13.50
N TYR A 76 4.00 -5.03 -12.84
CA TYR A 76 3.33 -6.13 -13.53
C TYR A 76 2.33 -5.63 -14.56
N ARG A 77 1.60 -4.56 -14.25
CA ARG A 77 0.69 -3.94 -15.22
C ARG A 77 1.44 -3.47 -16.47
N LEU A 78 2.52 -2.70 -16.30
CA LEU A 78 3.31 -2.18 -17.43
C LEU A 78 3.91 -3.30 -18.27
N LEU A 79 4.47 -4.32 -17.62
CA LEU A 79 5.05 -5.48 -18.32
C LEU A 79 3.99 -6.26 -19.10
N LEU A 80 2.80 -6.48 -18.52
CA LEU A 80 1.71 -7.17 -19.19
C LEU A 80 1.12 -6.34 -20.34
N GLN A 81 1.06 -5.01 -20.21
CA GLN A 81 0.64 -4.13 -21.31
C GLN A 81 1.62 -4.19 -22.48
N GLU A 82 2.91 -4.11 -22.19
CA GLU A 82 3.96 -4.20 -23.21
C GLU A 82 3.97 -5.59 -23.85
N TYR A 83 3.79 -6.65 -23.05
CA TYR A 83 3.69 -8.01 -23.54
C TYR A 83 2.50 -8.20 -24.47
N LEU A 84 1.32 -7.70 -24.08
CA LEU A 84 0.11 -7.76 -24.91
C LEU A 84 0.29 -7.00 -26.23
N HIS A 85 0.98 -5.86 -26.22
CA HIS A 85 1.21 -5.05 -27.42
C HIS A 85 2.08 -5.77 -28.47
N HIS A 86 3.01 -6.61 -28.03
CA HIS A 86 3.89 -7.38 -28.91
C HIS A 86 3.36 -8.78 -29.24
N LEU A 87 2.21 -9.16 -28.68
CA LEU A 87 1.61 -10.47 -28.87
C LEU A 87 0.67 -10.47 -30.07
N SER A 88 0.77 -11.48 -30.92
CA SER A 88 -0.19 -11.70 -32.00
C SER A 88 -1.57 -12.10 -31.43
N GLU A 89 -2.65 -11.62 -32.04
CA GLU A 89 -4.02 -11.96 -31.66
C GLU A 89 -4.33 -13.46 -31.77
N ASP A 90 -3.63 -14.18 -32.65
CA ASP A 90 -3.75 -15.63 -32.83
C ASP A 90 -2.97 -16.43 -31.76
N SER A 91 -2.24 -15.73 -30.87
CA SER A 91 -1.48 -16.38 -29.82
C SER A 91 -2.41 -17.04 -28.79
N PRO A 92 -2.13 -18.28 -28.37
CA PRO A 92 -2.89 -18.93 -27.32
C PRO A 92 -2.73 -18.26 -25.95
N ASP A 93 -1.77 -17.34 -25.78
CA ASP A 93 -1.54 -16.57 -24.54
C ASP A 93 -2.25 -15.20 -24.56
N TYR A 94 -2.91 -14.81 -25.66
CA TYR A 94 -3.54 -13.50 -25.81
C TYR A 94 -4.68 -13.29 -24.82
N GLN A 95 -5.61 -14.23 -24.75
CA GLN A 95 -6.74 -14.18 -23.81
C GLN A 95 -6.28 -14.24 -22.34
N ASP A 96 -5.27 -15.07 -22.06
CA ASP A 96 -4.68 -15.19 -20.72
C ASP A 96 -4.00 -13.87 -20.32
N THR A 97 -3.33 -13.19 -21.26
CA THR A 97 -2.68 -11.88 -21.03
C THR A 97 -3.69 -10.77 -20.77
N VAL A 98 -4.78 -10.72 -21.55
CA VAL A 98 -5.87 -9.76 -21.31
C VAL A 98 -6.49 -9.96 -19.92
N THR A 99 -6.74 -11.21 -19.54
CA THR A 99 -7.29 -11.56 -18.22
C THR A 99 -6.32 -11.19 -17.10
N ALA A 100 -5.04 -11.51 -17.25
CA ALA A 100 -4.00 -11.14 -16.30
C ALA A 100 -3.90 -9.62 -16.12
N LEU A 101 -3.96 -8.86 -17.22
CA LEU A 101 -3.92 -7.41 -17.19
C LEU A 101 -5.14 -6.81 -16.46
N GLN A 102 -6.32 -7.37 -16.68
CA GLN A 102 -7.54 -6.97 -15.97
C GLN A 102 -7.40 -7.19 -14.47
N ILE A 103 -6.98 -8.39 -14.05
CA ILE A 103 -6.78 -8.73 -12.63
C ILE A 103 -5.82 -7.77 -11.95
N VAL A 104 -4.65 -7.51 -12.55
CA VAL A 104 -3.66 -6.59 -11.98
C VAL A 104 -4.20 -5.16 -11.93
N SER A 105 -4.98 -4.75 -12.93
CA SER A 105 -5.60 -3.42 -12.97
C SER A 105 -6.68 -3.25 -11.92
N GLU A 106 -7.50 -4.27 -11.66
CA GLU A 106 -8.49 -4.28 -10.58
C GLU A 106 -7.81 -4.19 -9.21
N VAL A 107 -6.74 -4.97 -8.97
CA VAL A 107 -5.98 -4.93 -7.72
C VAL A 107 -5.34 -3.55 -7.50
N ALA A 108 -4.78 -2.96 -8.56
CA ALA A 108 -4.20 -1.61 -8.51
C ALA A 108 -5.28 -0.53 -8.28
N GLY A 109 -6.45 -0.67 -8.91
CA GLY A 109 -7.60 0.20 -8.72
C GLY A 109 -8.12 0.15 -7.29
N HIS A 110 -8.36 -1.06 -6.78
CA HIS A 110 -8.76 -1.28 -5.38
C HIS A 110 -7.74 -0.71 -4.41
N ALA A 111 -6.44 -0.93 -4.64
CA ALA A 111 -5.39 -0.36 -3.79
C ALA A 111 -5.43 1.18 -3.78
N ASN A 112 -5.65 1.82 -4.94
CA ASN A 112 -5.76 3.27 -5.05
C ASN A 112 -7.01 3.83 -4.36
N ASP A 113 -8.14 3.14 -4.50
CA ASP A 113 -9.40 3.53 -3.87
C ASP A 113 -9.35 3.31 -2.35
N SER A 114 -8.74 2.22 -1.89
CA SER A 114 -8.47 1.97 -0.47
C SER A 114 -7.58 3.04 0.15
N MET A 115 -6.52 3.48 -0.53
CA MET A 115 -5.69 4.61 -0.05
C MET A 115 -6.51 5.91 0.04
N LYS A 116 -7.31 6.24 -0.98
CA LYS A 116 -8.18 7.43 -0.95
C LYS A 116 -9.24 7.39 0.14
N GLN A 117 -9.83 6.21 0.41
CA GLN A 117 -10.80 6.03 1.48
C GLN A 117 -10.16 6.11 2.86
N GLY A 118 -8.95 5.56 3.03
CA GLY A 118 -8.14 5.70 4.25
C GLY A 118 -7.83 7.17 4.57
N ASP A 119 -7.36 7.93 3.58
CA ASP A 119 -7.12 9.38 3.70
C ASP A 119 -8.38 10.15 4.13
N ASN A 120 -9.52 9.83 3.52
CA ASN A 120 -10.78 10.49 3.83
C ASN A 120 -11.32 10.11 5.22
N ALA A 121 -11.20 8.84 5.62
CA ALA A 121 -11.55 8.38 6.95
C ALA A 121 -10.67 9.03 8.02
N GLN A 122 -9.37 9.17 7.78
CA GLN A 122 -8.43 9.80 8.69
C GLN A 122 -8.68 11.32 8.82
N LYS A 123 -9.06 12.00 7.72
CA LYS A 123 -9.55 13.38 7.75
C LYS A 123 -10.84 13.51 8.56
N LEU A 124 -11.81 12.62 8.36
CA LEU A 124 -13.07 12.62 9.12
C LEU A 124 -12.84 12.37 10.62
N ILE A 125 -11.95 11.44 10.98
CA ILE A 125 -11.55 11.18 12.37
C ILE A 125 -10.82 12.39 12.96
N SER A 126 -9.94 13.07 12.19
CA SER A 126 -9.29 14.30 12.67
C SER A 126 -10.30 15.43 12.92
N ILE A 127 -11.30 15.58 12.04
CA ILE A 127 -12.38 16.56 12.22
C ILE A 127 -13.22 16.18 13.44
N GLN A 128 -13.60 14.91 13.58
CA GLN A 128 -14.35 14.41 14.72
C GLN A 128 -13.58 14.63 16.04
N ASN A 129 -12.28 14.37 16.06
CA ASN A 129 -11.41 14.62 17.22
C ASN A 129 -11.23 16.12 17.51
N SER A 130 -11.17 16.97 16.49
CA SER A 130 -11.15 18.43 16.66
C SER A 130 -12.47 18.97 17.20
N ILE A 131 -13.60 18.35 16.84
CA ILE A 131 -14.92 18.74 17.34
C ILE A 131 -15.13 18.21 18.78
N MET A 132 -14.69 16.99 19.08
CA MET A 132 -14.78 16.39 20.43
C MET A 132 -13.76 16.98 21.41
N GLY A 133 -12.70 17.65 20.93
CA GLY A 133 -11.68 18.34 21.74
C GLY A 133 -12.07 19.72 22.26
N HIS A 134 -13.18 20.31 21.81
CA HIS A 134 -13.68 21.58 22.34
C HIS A 134 -14.56 21.39 23.59
N LYS A 135 -13.97 20.90 24.69
CA LYS A 135 -14.50 21.15 26.04
C LYS A 135 -14.02 22.51 26.53
N GLU A 136 -14.55 23.61 25.99
CA GLU A 136 -14.57 24.92 26.68
C GLU A 136 -15.43 26.00 25.97
N ILE A 137 -16.71 25.72 25.65
CA ILE A 137 -17.57 26.76 25.03
C ILE A 137 -18.55 27.43 26.02
N ILE A 138 -18.76 26.94 27.24
CA ILE A 138 -19.60 27.65 28.21
C ILE A 138 -18.99 27.59 29.62
N LYS A 139 -18.37 28.68 30.06
CA LYS A 139 -18.21 28.99 31.49
C LYS A 139 -19.41 29.86 31.92
N PRO A 140 -20.23 29.44 32.90
CA PRO A 140 -21.18 30.34 33.53
C PRO A 140 -20.41 31.30 34.45
N GLY A 141 -20.60 32.62 34.27
CA GLY A 141 -20.13 33.60 35.26
C GLY A 141 -19.22 34.75 34.78
N ARG A 142 -19.40 35.30 33.57
CA ARG A 142 -18.92 36.68 33.32
C ARG A 142 -19.91 37.68 33.93
N VAL A 143 -19.73 38.00 35.21
CA VAL A 143 -20.25 39.26 35.77
C VAL A 143 -19.41 40.37 35.15
N ARG A 144 -20.06 41.25 34.39
CA ARG A 144 -19.46 42.44 33.81
C ARG A 144 -19.56 43.54 34.87
N THR A 145 -18.51 43.72 35.65
CA THR A 145 -18.41 44.90 36.53
C THR A 145 -17.84 46.05 35.70
N LEU A 146 -18.69 47.05 35.42
CA LEU A 146 -18.29 48.43 35.23
C LEU A 146 -18.24 49.11 36.59
#